data_AF-A0A9K3DS16-F1
#
_entry.id   AF-A0A9K3DS16-F1
#
_cell.length_a   1.000
_cell.length_b   1.000
_cell.length_c   1.000
_cell.angle_alpha   90.00
_cell.angle_beta   90.00
_cell.angle_gamma   90.00
#
_symmetry.space_group_name_H-M   'P 1'
#
loop_
_entity.id
_entity.type
_entity.pdbx_description
1 polymer ?
#
loop_
_entity_poly.entity_id
_entity_poly.type
_entity_poly.pdbx_seq_one_letter_code
_entity_poly.pdbx_strand_id
1 'polypeptide(L)'
;MQTNSFSTPYSYIDCILATTENEGQITLLNDIDALSTNYTIKVKIVSLWRKKMRANERETYGIDMILMDEMGTKIQASCLHKLFSKFERHLIVDECLIIKRPSLAANTTFFKIVPNNQKLSFYYHTFVEKCKKWEGPQYVFNFVDFNDVLSQKIKEGTTVDFIGYVCVCYNIEETNKKDGSKGKRLNLKLQDLEDVQIDLTLWDDYAKDMYSYMVSEKREAHVVVVVHFGAVKTYKGI
;
A
#
# COMPACT_ATOMS: atom_id res chain seq x y z
N MET A 1 -76.86 22.29 -7.59
CA MET A 1 -76.47 23.70 -7.69
C MET A 1 -75.05 23.82 -7.15
N GLN A 2 -74.13 24.26 -8.02
CA GLN A 2 -72.84 24.94 -7.78
C GLN A 2 -71.91 24.37 -6.70
N THR A 3 -70.84 23.65 -7.08
CA THR A 3 -69.51 24.18 -7.46
C THR A 3 -68.88 25.08 -6.41
N ASN A 4 -67.76 24.64 -5.83
CA ASN A 4 -66.54 25.46 -5.84
C ASN A 4 -65.29 24.56 -5.79
N SER A 5 -64.56 24.66 -6.89
CA SER A 5 -63.19 24.24 -7.14
C SER A 5 -62.20 25.05 -6.30
N PHE A 6 -61.17 24.40 -5.75
CA PHE A 6 -59.83 24.97 -5.74
C PHE A 6 -58.79 23.88 -5.94
N SER A 7 -58.10 24.00 -7.07
CA SER A 7 -56.89 23.32 -7.49
C SER A 7 -55.68 23.80 -6.69
N THR A 8 -54.81 22.88 -6.29
CA THR A 8 -53.41 22.78 -6.78
C THR A 8 -52.76 21.48 -6.28
N PRO A 9 -51.86 20.85 -7.06
CA PRO A 9 -51.08 19.70 -6.62
C PRO A 9 -49.78 20.18 -5.99
N TYR A 10 -49.55 19.90 -4.71
CA TYR A 10 -48.20 20.00 -4.15
C TYR A 10 -47.42 18.76 -4.57
N SER A 11 -46.64 18.91 -5.64
CA SER A 11 -45.56 18.02 -6.02
C SER A 11 -44.55 17.94 -4.86
N TYR A 12 -44.36 16.75 -4.30
CA TYR A 12 -43.18 16.43 -3.51
C TYR A 12 -41.97 16.49 -4.45
N ILE A 13 -41.27 17.62 -4.44
CA ILE A 13 -39.91 17.71 -4.98
C ILE A 13 -39.00 17.34 -3.81
N ASP A 14 -38.51 16.10 -3.82
CA ASP A 14 -37.35 15.70 -3.04
C ASP A 14 -36.16 16.54 -3.51
N CYS A 15 -35.97 17.70 -2.87
CA CYS A 15 -34.75 18.46 -2.96
C CYS A 15 -33.73 17.77 -2.06
N ILE A 16 -33.18 16.65 -2.54
CA ILE A 16 -31.88 16.19 -2.07
C ILE A 16 -30.91 17.29 -2.48
N LEU A 17 -30.65 18.21 -1.56
CA LEU A 17 -29.47 19.07 -1.62
C LEU A 17 -28.29 18.12 -1.66
N ALA A 18 -27.83 17.79 -2.87
CA ALA A 18 -26.47 17.34 -3.07
C ALA A 18 -25.60 18.45 -2.50
N THR A 19 -25.11 18.24 -1.28
CA THR A 19 -24.02 19.04 -0.73
C THR A 19 -22.88 18.88 -1.72
N THR A 20 -22.71 19.85 -2.61
CA THR A 20 -21.48 20.04 -3.34
C THR A 20 -20.44 20.31 -2.27
N GLU A 21 -19.75 19.26 -1.85
CA GLU A 21 -18.52 19.38 -1.06
C GLU A 21 -17.63 20.32 -1.85
N ASN A 22 -17.28 21.44 -1.24
CA ASN A 22 -16.28 22.34 -1.76
C ASN A 22 -14.96 21.57 -1.68
N GLU A 23 -14.66 20.74 -2.68
CA GLU A 23 -13.41 20.04 -2.83
C GLU A 23 -12.34 21.12 -2.98
N GLY A 24 -11.78 21.57 -1.85
CA GLY A 24 -10.63 22.45 -1.86
C GLY A 24 -9.55 21.86 -2.78
N GLN A 25 -8.86 22.72 -3.51
CA GLN A 25 -7.90 22.35 -4.56
C GLN A 25 -7.05 21.13 -4.14
N ILE A 26 -7.19 20.03 -4.88
CA ILE A 26 -6.38 18.83 -4.69
C ILE A 26 -4.98 19.10 -5.25
N THR A 27 -3.95 18.80 -4.45
CA THR A 27 -2.55 18.86 -4.84
C THR A 27 -2.04 17.45 -5.15
N LEU A 28 -1.33 17.27 -6.27
CA LEU A 28 -0.65 16.02 -6.61
C LEU A 28 0.59 15.84 -5.75
N LEU A 29 1.07 14.60 -5.58
CA LEU A 29 2.21 14.31 -4.71
C LEU A 29 3.54 14.86 -5.23
N ASN A 30 3.66 15.15 -6.53
CA ASN A 30 4.85 15.83 -7.07
C ASN A 30 4.82 17.35 -6.86
N ASP A 31 3.67 17.92 -6.53
CA ASP A 31 3.46 19.37 -6.39
C ASP A 31 3.41 19.82 -4.92
N ILE A 32 3.59 18.89 -3.97
CA ILE A 32 3.72 19.23 -2.56
C ILE A 32 5.13 19.77 -2.27
N ASP A 33 5.20 20.73 -1.34
CA ASP A 33 6.43 21.36 -0.90
C ASP A 33 6.50 21.35 0.63
N ALA A 34 7.69 21.43 1.20
CA ALA A 34 7.85 21.44 2.65
C ALA A 34 7.51 22.80 3.29
N LEU A 35 7.52 23.89 2.50
CA LEU A 35 7.30 25.25 3.01
C LEU A 35 5.81 25.60 3.13
N SER A 36 4.93 24.92 2.41
CA SER A 36 3.49 25.01 2.64
C SER A 36 3.01 23.83 3.49
N THR A 37 1.99 24.07 4.30
CA THR A 37 1.42 23.08 5.22
C THR A 37 -0.07 22.86 5.00
N ASN A 38 -0.63 23.49 3.96
CA ASN A 38 -2.06 23.52 3.70
C ASN A 38 -2.44 22.77 2.42
N TYR A 39 -1.88 21.59 2.22
CA TYR A 39 -2.25 20.72 1.11
C TYR A 39 -3.49 19.91 1.41
N THR A 40 -4.32 19.72 0.38
CA THR A 40 -5.30 18.63 0.35
C THR A 40 -4.82 17.65 -0.71
N ILE A 41 -4.56 16.41 -0.33
CA ILE A 41 -4.15 15.35 -1.26
C ILE A 41 -5.24 14.30 -1.35
N LYS A 42 -5.38 13.71 -2.54
CA LYS A 42 -6.27 12.58 -2.82
C LYS A 42 -5.40 11.38 -3.16
N VAL A 43 -5.45 10.35 -2.32
CA VAL A 43 -4.50 9.24 -2.39
C VAL A 43 -5.14 7.90 -2.04
N LYS A 44 -4.58 6.83 -2.57
CA LYS A 44 -4.90 5.45 -2.23
C LYS A 44 -3.80 4.84 -1.35
N ILE A 45 -4.17 4.04 -0.35
CA ILE A 45 -3.22 3.26 0.45
C ILE A 45 -2.85 1.99 -0.35
N VAL A 46 -1.63 1.93 -0.87
CA VAL A 46 -1.14 0.80 -1.68
C VAL A 46 -0.57 -0.32 -0.83
N SER A 47 0.06 0.03 0.29
CA SER A 47 0.62 -0.92 1.24
C SER A 47 0.68 -0.30 2.62
N LEU A 48 0.55 -1.10 3.67
CA LEU A 48 0.69 -0.65 5.06
C LEU A 48 1.29 -1.73 5.93
N TRP A 49 2.08 -1.33 6.93
CA TRP A 49 2.64 -2.23 7.92
C TRP A 49 2.67 -1.58 9.30
N ARG A 50 2.48 -2.43 10.33
CA ARG A 50 2.45 -2.02 11.73
C ARG A 50 3.84 -2.21 12.34
N LYS A 51 4.37 -1.12 12.92
CA LYS A 51 5.59 -1.17 13.74
C LYS A 51 5.19 -1.45 15.17
N LYS A 52 5.75 -2.49 15.76
CA LYS A 52 5.52 -2.85 17.17
C LYS A 52 6.24 -1.89 18.13
N MET A 53 5.71 -1.71 19.33
CA MET A 53 6.41 -1.03 20.42
C MET A 53 7.63 -1.84 20.86
N ARG A 54 8.75 -1.18 21.20
CA ARG A 54 9.96 -1.87 21.70
C ARG A 54 9.74 -2.57 23.03
N ALA A 55 8.93 -1.98 23.91
CA ALA A 55 8.68 -2.51 25.26
C ALA A 55 7.55 -3.55 25.30
N ASN A 56 6.67 -3.55 24.30
CA ASN A 56 5.53 -4.46 24.23
C ASN A 56 5.19 -4.80 22.78
N GLU A 57 5.60 -5.98 22.31
CA GLU A 57 5.37 -6.41 20.93
C GLU A 57 3.91 -6.64 20.55
N ARG A 58 3.00 -6.69 21.54
CA ARG A 58 1.56 -6.78 21.30
C ARG A 58 0.94 -5.44 20.90
N GLU A 59 1.64 -4.34 21.16
CA GLU A 59 1.18 -2.99 20.86
C GLU A 59 1.85 -2.43 19.60
N THR A 60 1.09 -1.66 18.84
CA THR A 60 1.59 -0.98 17.64
C THR A 60 2.05 0.44 18.00
N TYR A 61 3.33 0.75 17.76
CA TYR A 61 3.93 2.09 17.90
C TYR A 61 3.49 3.07 16.81
N GLY A 62 3.32 2.57 15.59
CA GLY A 62 2.93 3.36 14.44
C GLY A 62 2.60 2.49 13.24
N ILE A 63 1.82 3.05 12.33
CA ILE A 63 1.53 2.46 11.02
C ILE A 63 2.31 3.27 10.00
N ASP A 64 3.17 2.59 9.25
CA ASP A 64 3.76 3.15 8.05
C ASP A 64 2.99 2.63 6.85
N MET A 65 2.93 3.43 5.80
CA MET A 65 2.15 3.13 4.60
C MET A 65 2.79 3.74 3.36
N ILE A 66 2.34 3.28 2.20
CA ILE A 66 2.65 3.87 0.90
C ILE A 66 1.35 4.43 0.34
N LEU A 67 1.36 5.73 0.09
CA LEU A 67 0.26 6.47 -0.52
C LEU A 67 0.56 6.66 -2.00
N MET A 68 -0.46 6.56 -2.84
CA MET A 68 -0.36 6.79 -4.28
C MET A 68 -1.41 7.80 -4.71
N ASP A 69 -1.06 8.81 -5.51
CA ASP A 69 -2.03 9.73 -6.10
C ASP A 69 -2.61 9.20 -7.41
N GLU A 70 -3.51 9.98 -8.01
CA GLU A 70 -4.20 9.59 -9.24
C GLU A 70 -3.26 9.51 -10.46
N MET A 71 -2.06 10.09 -10.37
CA MET A 71 -1.00 9.98 -11.39
C MET A 71 -0.07 8.80 -11.15
N GLY A 72 -0.33 7.98 -10.13
CA GLY A 72 0.48 6.81 -9.80
C GLY A 72 1.76 7.13 -9.02
N THR A 73 2.00 8.42 -8.72
CA THR A 73 3.14 8.86 -7.90
C THR A 73 2.97 8.32 -6.50
N LYS A 74 4.04 7.79 -5.91
CA LYS A 74 4.01 7.20 -4.58
C LYS A 74 4.82 8.01 -3.57
N ILE A 75 4.38 8.01 -2.32
CA ILE A 75 5.13 8.57 -1.20
C ILE A 75 4.94 7.70 0.04
N GLN A 76 5.98 7.60 0.86
CA GLN A 76 5.84 6.97 2.17
C GLN A 76 5.13 7.91 3.13
N ALA A 77 4.26 7.36 3.98
CA ALA A 77 3.59 8.10 5.04
C ALA A 77 3.62 7.34 6.37
N SER A 78 3.46 8.05 7.48
CA SER A 78 3.43 7.46 8.82
C SER A 78 2.39 8.08 9.74
N CYS A 79 1.75 7.23 10.54
CA CYS A 79 0.83 7.61 11.60
C CYS A 79 1.30 6.97 12.92
N LEU A 80 1.53 7.78 13.94
CA LEU A 80 1.95 7.29 15.27
C LEU A 80 0.76 6.87 16.13
N HIS A 81 0.97 5.95 17.06
CA HIS A 81 -0.05 5.38 17.94
C HIS A 81 -0.93 6.43 18.65
N LYS A 82 -0.35 7.55 19.06
CA LYS A 82 -1.07 8.66 19.71
C LYS A 82 -2.20 9.28 18.86
N LEU A 83 -2.24 8.98 17.57
CA LEU A 83 -3.24 9.46 16.62
C LEU A 83 -4.20 8.36 16.14
N PHE A 84 -4.05 7.12 16.62
CA PHE A 84 -4.87 5.99 16.16
C PHE A 84 -6.35 6.16 16.45
N SER A 85 -6.69 6.71 17.63
CA SER A 85 -8.08 7.05 17.98
C SER A 85 -8.77 7.94 16.94
N LYS A 86 -8.00 8.72 16.17
CA LYS A 86 -8.52 9.60 15.11
C LYS A 86 -8.47 8.94 13.73
N PHE A 87 -7.39 8.24 13.40
CA PHE A 87 -7.10 7.87 12.01
C PHE A 87 -7.13 6.37 11.71
N GLU A 88 -6.94 5.49 12.70
CA GLU A 88 -6.67 4.07 12.44
C GLU A 88 -7.77 3.38 11.63
N ARG A 89 -9.04 3.73 11.87
CA ARG A 89 -10.20 3.21 11.13
C ARG A 89 -10.19 3.52 9.62
N HIS A 90 -9.40 4.50 9.19
CA HIS A 90 -9.24 4.89 7.79
C HIS A 90 -8.02 4.23 7.13
N LEU A 91 -7.12 3.63 7.90
CA LEU A 91 -5.83 3.10 7.43
C LEU A 91 -5.96 1.63 7.02
N ILE A 92 -6.58 1.41 5.86
CA ILE A 92 -6.84 0.07 5.31
C ILE A 92 -6.24 0.03 3.90
N VAL A 93 -5.60 -1.09 3.53
CA VAL A 93 -5.06 -1.26 2.16
C VAL A 93 -6.21 -1.13 1.16
N ASP A 94 -5.93 -0.53 0.01
CA ASP A 94 -6.86 -0.22 -1.08
C ASP A 94 -7.92 0.86 -0.79
N GLU A 95 -8.01 1.38 0.44
CA GLU A 95 -8.86 2.56 0.70
C GLU A 95 -8.30 3.82 0.03
N CYS A 96 -9.21 4.61 -0.53
CA CYS A 96 -8.93 5.92 -1.11
C CYS A 96 -9.32 7.00 -0.10
N LEU A 97 -8.45 7.97 0.11
CA LEU A 97 -8.55 8.97 1.16
C LEU A 97 -8.35 10.38 0.60
N ILE A 98 -9.09 11.34 1.16
CA ILE A 98 -8.72 12.75 1.10
C ILE A 98 -8.02 13.09 2.41
N ILE A 99 -6.79 13.61 2.32
CA ILE A 99 -5.97 13.98 3.47
C ILE A 99 -5.67 15.48 3.40
N LYS A 100 -6.09 16.24 4.41
CA LYS A 100 -5.86 17.68 4.50
C LYS A 100 -4.81 17.97 5.56
N ARG A 101 -3.88 18.87 5.24
CA ARG A 101 -2.77 19.30 6.09
C ARG A 101 -1.93 18.13 6.64
N PRO A 102 -1.44 17.21 5.78
CA PRO A 102 -0.35 16.34 6.19
C PRO A 102 0.94 17.15 6.30
N SER A 103 1.87 16.72 7.14
CA SER A 103 3.19 17.33 7.22
C SER A 103 4.17 16.57 6.33
N LEU A 104 4.92 17.30 5.49
CA LEU A 104 6.00 16.77 4.67
C LEU A 104 7.32 16.97 5.41
N ALA A 105 8.09 15.90 5.59
CA ALA A 105 9.38 15.96 6.28
C ALA A 105 10.41 15.06 5.59
N ALA A 106 11.68 15.27 5.91
CA ALA A 106 12.76 14.42 5.40
C ALA A 106 12.55 12.95 5.79
N ASN A 107 12.72 12.07 4.82
CA ASN A 107 12.68 10.62 4.99
C ASN A 107 14.06 10.11 5.39
N THR A 108 14.28 9.97 6.69
CA THR A 108 15.53 9.51 7.30
C THR A 108 15.61 7.99 7.50
N THR A 109 14.66 7.21 6.94
CA THR A 109 14.70 5.75 7.06
C THR A 109 15.87 5.17 6.27
N PHE A 110 16.61 4.25 6.88
CA PHE A 110 17.71 3.53 6.23
C PHE A 110 17.25 2.74 5.01
N PHE A 111 16.06 2.14 5.09
CA PHE A 111 15.44 1.40 4.00
C PHE A 111 14.32 2.25 3.41
N LYS A 112 14.48 2.68 2.15
CA LYS A 112 13.51 3.48 1.41
C LYS A 112 12.76 2.56 0.46
N ILE A 113 11.48 2.34 0.75
CA ILE A 113 10.61 1.51 -0.10
C ILE A 113 10.19 2.29 -1.35
N VAL A 114 9.98 3.58 -1.21
CA VAL A 114 9.83 4.47 -2.37
C VAL A 114 11.09 5.32 -2.43
N PRO A 115 11.73 5.51 -3.59
CA PRO A 115 12.95 6.31 -3.74
C PRO A 115 12.65 7.82 -3.62
N ASN A 116 12.10 8.23 -2.49
CA ASN A 116 11.75 9.61 -2.16
C ASN A 116 12.43 10.01 -0.84
N ASN A 117 13.10 11.16 -0.85
CA ASN A 117 13.79 11.73 0.31
C ASN A 117 12.84 12.46 1.27
N GLN A 118 11.56 12.51 0.95
CA GLN A 118 10.51 13.08 1.78
C GLN A 118 9.46 12.02 2.10
N LYS A 119 8.77 12.22 3.21
CA LYS A 119 7.66 11.39 3.66
C LYS A 119 6.58 12.24 4.30
N LEU A 120 5.34 11.77 4.21
CA LEU A 120 4.22 12.39 4.89
C LEU A 120 4.10 11.87 6.33
N SER A 121 3.66 12.74 7.24
CA SER A 121 3.38 12.38 8.62
C SER A 121 2.06 12.99 9.06
N PHE A 122 1.28 12.19 9.77
CA PHE A 122 0.00 12.63 10.30
C PHE A 122 0.22 13.31 11.64
N TYR A 123 -0.53 14.39 11.88
CA TYR A 123 -0.52 15.15 13.13
C TYR A 123 -1.96 15.43 13.58
N TYR A 124 -2.10 16.02 14.77
CA TYR A 124 -3.42 16.30 15.35
C TYR A 124 -4.30 17.20 14.47
N HIS A 125 -3.69 18.15 13.74
CA HIS A 125 -4.37 19.06 12.81
C HIS A 125 -4.68 18.44 11.44
N THR A 126 -4.08 17.30 11.11
CA THR A 126 -4.36 16.55 9.88
C THR A 126 -5.81 16.09 9.90
N PHE A 127 -6.46 16.13 8.74
CA PHE A 127 -7.81 15.63 8.55
C PHE A 127 -7.77 14.51 7.52
N VAL A 128 -8.52 13.44 7.75
CA VAL A 128 -8.58 12.25 6.89
C VAL A 128 -10.04 11.88 6.74
N GLU A 129 -10.49 11.78 5.51
CA GLU A 129 -11.82 11.27 5.15
C GLU A 129 -11.69 10.25 4.02
N LYS A 130 -12.67 9.34 3.94
CA LYS A 130 -12.73 8.38 2.85
C LYS A 130 -13.15 9.09 1.56
N CYS A 131 -12.37 8.90 0.50
CA CYS A 131 -12.70 9.37 -0.83
C CYS A 131 -13.63 8.36 -1.52
N LYS A 132 -14.82 8.82 -1.93
CA LYS A 132 -15.80 7.95 -2.61
C LYS A 132 -15.53 7.79 -4.11
N LYS A 133 -14.85 8.76 -4.73
CA LYS A 133 -14.63 8.81 -6.17
C LYS A 133 -13.13 8.82 -6.46
N TRP A 134 -12.58 7.67 -6.82
CA TRP A 134 -11.19 7.52 -7.25
C TRP A 134 -11.12 7.43 -8.77
N GLU A 135 -10.31 8.28 -9.40
CA GLU A 135 -10.11 8.33 -10.86
C GLU A 135 -8.69 7.90 -11.26
N GLY A 136 -7.87 7.51 -10.29
CA GLY A 136 -6.53 6.99 -10.52
C GLY A 136 -6.48 5.49 -10.84
N PRO A 137 -5.28 4.96 -11.14
CA PRO A 137 -5.08 3.54 -11.37
C PRO A 137 -5.31 2.72 -10.09
N GLN A 138 -5.73 1.46 -10.24
CA GLN A 138 -5.86 0.52 -9.13
C GLN A 138 -4.47 0.11 -8.59
N TYR A 139 -3.55 -0.21 -9.49
CA TYR A 139 -2.17 -0.59 -9.21
C TYR A 139 -1.24 0.08 -10.22
N VAL A 140 -0.03 0.43 -9.78
CA VAL A 140 1.04 0.94 -10.66
C VAL A 140 2.32 0.26 -10.25
N PHE A 141 2.81 -0.60 -11.13
CA PHE A 141 4.03 -1.39 -10.96
C PHE A 141 5.14 -0.83 -11.84
N ASN A 142 6.37 -0.86 -11.33
CA ASN A 142 7.58 -0.56 -12.08
C ASN A 142 8.39 -1.86 -12.21
N PHE A 143 7.98 -2.73 -13.13
CA PHE A 143 8.58 -4.05 -13.29
C PHE A 143 10.05 -3.95 -13.74
N VAL A 144 10.90 -4.73 -13.10
CA VAL A 144 12.30 -4.89 -13.48
C VAL A 144 12.52 -6.20 -14.24
N ASP A 145 13.53 -6.20 -15.10
CA ASP A 145 14.00 -7.40 -15.80
C ASP A 145 14.73 -8.33 -14.81
N PHE A 146 14.52 -9.65 -14.93
CA PHE A 146 15.18 -10.62 -14.07
C PHE A 146 16.70 -10.61 -14.28
N ASN A 147 17.18 -10.37 -15.50
CA ASN A 147 18.61 -10.22 -15.79
C ASN A 147 19.22 -9.02 -15.06
N ASP A 148 18.49 -7.92 -14.88
CA ASP A 148 18.99 -6.75 -14.14
C ASP A 148 19.14 -7.04 -12.65
N VAL A 149 18.27 -7.90 -12.10
CA VAL A 149 18.39 -8.41 -10.72
C VAL A 149 19.61 -9.34 -10.61
N LEU A 150 19.72 -10.34 -11.51
CA LEU A 150 20.77 -11.36 -11.48
C LEU A 150 22.17 -10.78 -11.73
N SER A 151 22.28 -9.81 -12.65
CA SER A 151 23.54 -9.13 -12.98
C SER A 151 23.94 -8.07 -11.95
N GLN A 152 23.18 -7.92 -10.85
CA GLN A 152 23.43 -6.97 -9.76
C GLN A 152 23.49 -5.50 -10.22
N LYS A 153 22.86 -5.16 -11.35
CA LYS A 153 22.66 -3.75 -11.75
C LYS A 153 21.79 -3.02 -10.73
N ILE A 154 20.89 -3.76 -10.07
CA ILE A 154 20.07 -3.27 -8.98
C ILE A 154 20.79 -3.48 -7.65
N LYS A 155 21.06 -2.38 -6.95
CA LYS A 155 21.78 -2.40 -5.67
C LYS A 155 21.01 -3.19 -4.61
N GLU A 156 21.73 -3.98 -3.80
CA GLU A 156 21.15 -4.64 -2.63
C GLU A 156 20.42 -3.64 -1.72
N GLY A 157 19.23 -4.03 -1.26
CA GLY A 157 18.38 -3.19 -0.42
C GLY A 157 17.51 -2.21 -1.19
N THR A 158 17.58 -2.21 -2.53
CA THR A 158 16.57 -1.55 -3.37
C THR A 158 15.30 -2.39 -3.37
N THR A 159 14.15 -1.73 -3.42
CA THR A 159 12.87 -2.41 -3.64
C THR A 159 12.49 -2.35 -5.12
N VAL A 160 11.95 -3.45 -5.62
CA VAL A 160 11.61 -3.64 -7.03
C VAL A 160 10.25 -4.30 -7.17
N ASP A 161 9.60 -4.10 -8.31
CA ASP A 161 8.42 -4.86 -8.68
C ASP A 161 8.82 -5.89 -9.73
N PHE A 162 8.22 -7.07 -9.67
CA PHE A 162 8.44 -8.10 -10.69
C PHE A 162 7.25 -9.02 -10.79
N ILE A 163 7.14 -9.68 -11.94
CA ILE A 163 6.12 -10.65 -12.24
C ILE A 163 6.80 -11.90 -12.77
N GLY A 164 6.37 -13.07 -12.31
CA GLY A 164 6.95 -14.33 -12.76
C GLY A 164 6.02 -15.49 -12.50
N TYR A 165 6.15 -16.52 -13.32
CA TYR A 165 5.45 -17.76 -13.12
C TYR A 165 6.20 -18.63 -12.11
N VAL A 166 5.47 -19.34 -11.24
CA VAL A 166 6.06 -20.21 -10.21
C VAL A 166 6.44 -21.53 -10.86
N CYS A 167 7.73 -21.76 -11.10
CA CYS A 167 8.23 -23.02 -11.65
C CYS A 167 8.53 -24.05 -10.57
N VAL A 168 8.99 -23.61 -9.39
CA VAL A 168 9.27 -24.49 -8.25
C VAL A 168 8.73 -23.86 -6.97
N CYS A 169 8.00 -24.65 -6.18
CA CYS A 169 7.65 -24.35 -4.81
C CYS A 169 8.36 -25.34 -3.88
N TYR A 170 9.28 -24.85 -3.05
CA TYR A 170 9.96 -25.69 -2.08
C TYR A 170 9.07 -25.96 -0.85
N ASN A 171 9.53 -26.82 0.04
CA ASN A 171 8.87 -27.01 1.33
C ASN A 171 9.06 -25.79 2.24
N ILE A 172 8.09 -25.59 3.14
CA ILE A 172 8.20 -24.56 4.16
C ILE A 172 9.27 -24.95 5.20
N GLU A 173 10.08 -23.98 5.59
CA GLU A 173 11.17 -24.16 6.56
C GLU A 173 10.88 -23.36 7.83
N GLU A 174 11.15 -23.94 8.99
CA GLU A 174 11.17 -23.20 10.25
C GLU A 174 12.46 -22.36 10.33
N THR A 175 12.33 -21.13 10.80
CA THR A 175 13.47 -20.23 11.00
C THR A 175 13.47 -19.69 12.43
N ASN A 176 14.64 -19.34 12.94
CA ASN A 176 14.78 -18.67 14.24
C ASN A 176 14.92 -17.17 14.01
N LYS A 177 14.03 -16.37 14.61
CA LYS A 177 14.13 -14.91 14.59
C LYS A 177 15.08 -14.42 15.67
N LYS A 178 15.57 -13.18 15.52
CA LYS A 178 16.51 -12.56 16.47
C LYS A 178 15.92 -12.39 17.87
N ASP A 179 14.59 -12.31 17.99
CA ASP A 179 13.86 -12.22 19.25
C ASP A 179 13.65 -13.59 19.93
N GLY A 180 14.16 -14.69 19.34
CA GLY A 180 14.01 -16.05 19.83
C GLY A 180 12.70 -16.73 19.44
N SER A 181 11.78 -16.02 18.78
CA SER A 181 10.56 -16.62 18.25
C SER A 181 10.84 -17.42 16.96
N LYS A 182 9.95 -18.37 16.65
CA LYS A 182 10.01 -19.12 15.40
C LYS A 182 9.33 -18.35 14.26
N GLY A 183 9.99 -18.29 13.11
CA GLY A 183 9.43 -17.83 11.85
C GLY A 183 9.20 -18.98 10.87
N LYS A 184 8.57 -18.66 9.75
CA LYS A 184 8.49 -19.58 8.60
C LYS A 184 9.06 -18.93 7.34
N ARG A 185 9.73 -19.73 6.52
CA ARG A 185 10.29 -19.31 5.24
C ARG A 185 9.83 -20.25 4.14
N LEU A 186 9.44 -19.70 3.00
CA LEU A 186 9.17 -20.44 1.78
C LEU A 186 10.04 -19.86 0.66
N ASN A 187 10.77 -20.72 -0.03
CA ASN A 187 11.46 -20.33 -1.26
C ASN A 187 10.63 -20.79 -2.47
N LEU A 188 10.62 -19.96 -3.51
CA LEU A 188 10.05 -20.25 -4.81
C LEU A 188 11.11 -19.98 -5.87
N LYS A 189 11.09 -20.73 -6.98
CA LYS A 189 11.70 -20.28 -8.23
C LYS A 189 10.63 -19.65 -9.08
N LEU A 190 10.89 -18.43 -9.53
CA LEU A 190 10.08 -17.74 -10.52
C LEU A 190 10.81 -17.72 -11.83
N GLN A 191 10.07 -17.79 -12.94
CA GLN A 191 10.61 -17.62 -14.27
C GLN A 191 9.79 -16.59 -15.05
N ASP A 192 10.44 -15.85 -15.94
CA ASP A 192 9.81 -14.87 -16.82
C ASP A 192 9.50 -15.46 -18.21
N LEU A 193 9.15 -14.60 -19.18
CA LEU A 193 8.82 -15.02 -20.55
C LEU A 193 10.05 -15.37 -21.40
N GLU A 194 11.27 -15.05 -20.94
CA GLU A 194 12.53 -15.32 -21.63
C GLU A 194 13.28 -16.51 -21.00
N ASP A 195 12.57 -17.28 -20.19
CA ASP A 195 13.06 -18.42 -19.43
C ASP A 195 14.15 -18.11 -18.40
N VAL A 196 14.28 -16.84 -18.00
CA VAL A 196 15.21 -16.41 -16.94
C VAL A 196 14.58 -16.68 -15.58
N GLN A 197 15.37 -17.21 -14.64
CA GLN A 197 14.90 -17.61 -13.31
C GLN A 197 15.47 -16.76 -12.18
N ILE A 198 14.63 -16.42 -11.20
CA ILE A 198 15.03 -15.82 -9.92
C ILE A 198 14.48 -16.62 -8.75
N ASP A 199 15.14 -16.50 -7.60
CA ASP A 199 14.65 -17.06 -6.34
C ASP A 199 13.84 -15.98 -5.58
N LEU A 200 12.62 -16.33 -5.16
CA LEU A 200 11.78 -15.52 -4.29
C LEU A 200 11.66 -16.18 -2.92
N THR A 201 12.01 -15.44 -1.87
CA THR A 201 11.78 -15.84 -0.48
C THR A 201 10.58 -15.12 0.12
N LEU A 202 9.56 -15.87 0.54
CA LEU A 202 8.43 -15.40 1.33
C LEU A 202 8.61 -15.76 2.81
N TRP A 203 8.11 -14.90 3.69
CA TRP A 203 8.25 -15.03 5.14
C TRP A 203 6.90 -15.07 5.84
N ASP A 204 6.86 -15.81 6.95
CA ASP A 204 5.74 -15.89 7.89
C ASP A 204 4.39 -16.15 7.22
N ASP A 205 3.45 -15.21 7.30
CA ASP A 205 2.09 -15.42 6.82
C ASP A 205 2.04 -15.55 5.30
N TYR A 206 2.83 -14.76 4.56
CA TYR A 206 2.98 -14.95 3.11
C TYR A 206 3.52 -16.33 2.74
N ALA A 207 4.45 -16.88 3.54
CA ALA A 207 4.96 -18.22 3.33
C ALA A 207 3.88 -19.30 3.57
N LYS A 208 3.08 -19.15 4.63
CA LYS A 208 1.99 -20.08 4.96
C LYS A 208 0.89 -20.06 3.92
N ASP A 209 0.44 -18.87 3.54
CA ASP A 209 -0.69 -18.69 2.62
C ASP A 209 -0.31 -19.21 1.23
N MET A 210 0.86 -18.83 0.73
CA MET A 210 1.36 -19.31 -0.56
C MET A 210 1.57 -20.82 -0.56
N TYR A 211 2.21 -21.38 0.48
CA TYR A 211 2.41 -22.84 0.56
C TYR A 211 1.07 -23.58 0.60
N SER A 212 0.11 -23.12 1.41
CA SER A 212 -1.22 -23.72 1.51
C SER A 212 -1.97 -23.70 0.18
N TYR A 213 -1.86 -22.60 -0.57
CA TYR A 213 -2.38 -22.53 -1.94
C TYR A 213 -1.65 -23.50 -2.88
N MET A 214 -0.31 -23.52 -2.82
CA MET A 214 0.51 -24.36 -3.70
C MET A 214 0.31 -25.86 -3.47
N VAL A 215 -0.08 -26.32 -2.28
CA VAL A 215 -0.36 -27.76 -2.05
C VAL A 215 -1.84 -28.13 -2.17
N SER A 216 -2.70 -27.15 -2.45
CA SER A 216 -4.15 -27.38 -2.60
C SER A 216 -4.46 -28.22 -3.84
N GLU A 217 -5.34 -29.19 -3.70
CA GLU A 217 -5.89 -29.96 -4.84
C GLU A 217 -6.67 -29.09 -5.83
N LYS A 218 -7.14 -27.92 -5.38
CA LYS A 218 -7.89 -26.94 -6.20
C LYS A 218 -6.97 -25.90 -6.87
N ARG A 219 -5.66 -26.06 -6.78
CA ARG A 219 -4.70 -25.11 -7.36
C ARG A 219 -4.76 -25.18 -8.88
N GLU A 220 -4.73 -24.00 -9.51
CA GLU A 220 -4.53 -23.88 -10.95
C GLU A 220 -3.21 -24.51 -11.41
N ALA A 221 -3.17 -24.98 -12.65
CA ALA A 221 -1.96 -25.60 -13.22
C ALA A 221 -0.80 -24.59 -13.35
N HIS A 222 -1.13 -23.35 -13.69
CA HIS A 222 -0.17 -22.27 -13.86
C HIS A 222 -0.42 -21.18 -12.83
N VAL A 223 0.60 -20.84 -12.06
CA VAL A 223 0.53 -19.82 -11.01
C VAL A 223 1.49 -18.71 -11.36
N VAL A 224 0.99 -17.48 -11.46
CA VAL A 224 1.78 -16.27 -11.67
C VAL A 224 1.73 -15.45 -10.40
N VAL A 225 2.90 -14.95 -9.97
CA VAL A 225 3.04 -14.08 -8.81
C VAL A 225 3.48 -12.70 -9.30
N VAL A 226 2.79 -11.68 -8.80
CA VAL A 226 3.19 -10.28 -8.92
C VAL A 226 3.65 -9.82 -7.55
N VAL A 227 4.88 -9.34 -7.45
CA VAL A 227 5.45 -8.81 -6.21
C VAL A 227 5.58 -7.30 -6.32
N HIS A 228 4.98 -6.58 -5.37
CA HIS A 228 5.18 -5.14 -5.20
C HIS A 228 6.18 -4.89 -4.08
N PHE A 229 7.16 -4.02 -4.31
CA PHE A 229 8.17 -3.62 -3.33
C PHE A 229 9.03 -4.78 -2.78
N GLY A 230 9.33 -5.77 -3.60
CA GLY A 230 10.24 -6.87 -3.25
C GLY A 230 11.65 -6.36 -2.98
N ALA A 231 12.28 -6.79 -1.90
CA ALA A 231 13.63 -6.34 -1.55
C ALA A 231 14.71 -7.19 -2.24
N VAL A 232 15.59 -6.55 -3.02
CA VAL A 232 16.74 -7.24 -3.63
C VAL A 232 17.75 -7.58 -2.54
N LYS A 233 18.11 -8.87 -2.47
CA LYS A 233 19.08 -9.42 -1.53
C LYS A 233 20.06 -10.34 -2.24
N THR A 234 21.35 -10.10 -2.04
CA THR A 234 22.40 -11.02 -2.50
C THR A 234 22.55 -12.12 -1.45
N TYR A 235 22.07 -13.32 -1.76
CA TYR A 235 22.40 -14.49 -0.95
C TYR A 235 23.82 -14.95 -1.30
N LYS A 236 24.72 -14.99 -0.31
CA LYS A 236 26.08 -15.47 -0.52
C LYS A 236 26.03 -16.97 -0.84
N GLY A 237 26.26 -17.31 -2.09
CA GLY A 237 26.19 -18.69 -2.56
C GLY A 237 26.67 -18.92 -3.99
N ILE A 238 27.64 -18.12 -4.48
CA ILE A 238 28.82 -18.58 -5.25
C ILE A 238 29.99 -17.69 -4.81
#